data_AF-A0A7S3MS97-F1
#
_entry.id   AF-A0A7S3MS97-F1
#
_cell.length_a   1.000
_cell.length_b   1.000
_cell.length_c   1.000
_cell.angle_alpha   90.00
_cell.angle_beta   90.00
_cell.angle_gamma   90.00
#
_symmetry.space_group_name_H-M   'P 1'
#
loop_
_entity.id
_entity.type
_entity.pdbx_description
1 polymer ?
#
loop_
_entity_poly.entity_id
_entity_poly.type
_entity_poly.pdbx_seq_one_letter_code
_entity_poly.pdbx_strand_id
1 'polypeptide(L)'
;MYSTTLTVALATFAAQAEAFFGTAHLLVARRAEAILEEQNPDVLQAALDEMKPLQKYYSSLTKDEGSHPFTECAPFADNIKGQGYSFQSGWHFINLPYLDEAGTTLDDFNFNQPDIDVVSAINDLVGFLKGEVSASQSTYLSQIADKFSYEEDQRSFALRLIVHYVGDVHQPEHATALVDSKYPKGDRGGNNEKIPSKNGVKTLHAVWDSVIYEWTGYPNLPLNSDDWSWYSSTSDELAGKFPVKESSIQ
;
A
#
# COMPACT_ATOMS: atom_id res chain seq x y z
N MET A 1 -39.10 19.22 31.07
CA MET A 1 -37.87 19.67 30.37
C MET A 1 -36.97 18.46 30.20
N TYR A 2 -36.98 17.82 29.03
CA TYR A 2 -36.02 16.77 28.69
C TYR A 2 -35.16 17.31 27.56
N SER A 3 -33.87 17.51 27.84
CA SER A 3 -32.88 17.93 26.86
C SER A 3 -32.40 16.69 26.13
N THR A 4 -32.63 16.64 24.81
CA THR A 4 -32.12 15.56 23.95
C THR A 4 -30.84 16.07 23.30
N THR A 5 -29.70 15.56 23.77
CA THR A 5 -28.40 15.85 23.16
C THR A 5 -28.27 15.05 21.88
N LEU A 6 -28.26 15.75 20.74
CA LEU A 6 -28.05 15.17 19.43
C LEU A 6 -26.54 14.99 19.22
N THR A 7 -26.04 13.77 19.40
CA THR A 7 -24.67 13.42 19.02
C THR A 7 -24.61 13.27 17.51
N VAL A 8 -24.07 14.26 16.82
CA VAL A 8 -23.76 14.17 15.39
C VAL A 8 -22.45 13.37 15.26
N ALA A 9 -22.55 12.12 14.82
CA ALA A 9 -21.40 11.36 14.35
C ALA A 9 -20.96 11.93 13.00
N LEU A 10 -19.84 12.65 12.96
CA LEU A 10 -19.15 12.93 11.71
C LEU A 10 -18.55 11.63 11.18
N ALA A 11 -19.16 11.06 10.16
CA ALA A 11 -18.52 10.05 9.32
C ALA A 11 -17.45 10.76 8.48
N THR A 12 -16.19 10.65 8.90
CA THR A 12 -15.05 10.95 8.04
C THR A 12 -15.02 9.90 6.93
N PHE A 13 -15.45 10.28 5.73
CA PHE A 13 -15.17 9.49 4.54
C PHE A 13 -13.67 9.58 4.26
N ALA A 14 -12.90 8.66 4.85
CA ALA A 14 -11.59 8.33 4.32
C ALA A 14 -11.84 7.76 2.91
N ALA A 15 -11.61 8.57 1.87
CA ALA A 15 -11.52 7.99 0.53
C ALA A 15 -10.31 7.05 0.58
N GLN A 16 -10.54 5.77 0.31
CA GLN A 16 -9.47 4.80 0.12
C GLN A 16 -8.63 5.30 -1.05
N ALA A 17 -7.44 5.84 -0.74
CA ALA A 17 -6.34 5.82 -1.69
C ALA A 17 -5.84 4.38 -1.63
N GLU A 18 -5.98 3.67 -2.73
CA GLU A 18 -5.27 2.44 -3.01
C GLU A 18 -4.10 2.89 -3.89
N ALA A 19 -2.90 2.34 -3.72
CA ALA A 19 -1.87 2.61 -4.72
C ALA A 19 -2.21 1.89 -6.01
N PHE A 20 -1.17 1.58 -6.81
CA PHE A 20 -1.27 0.62 -7.89
C PHE A 20 -2.44 -0.35 -7.69
N PHE A 21 -3.43 -0.39 -8.58
CA PHE A 21 -4.53 -1.33 -8.39
C PHE A 21 -3.97 -2.74 -8.30
N GLY A 22 -4.72 -3.66 -7.68
CA GLY A 22 -4.20 -4.95 -7.24
C GLY A 22 -3.34 -5.72 -8.25
N THR A 23 -3.59 -5.59 -9.57
CA THR A 23 -2.75 -6.19 -10.61
C THR A 23 -1.29 -5.73 -10.56
N ALA A 24 -1.03 -4.43 -10.43
CA ALA A 24 0.33 -3.92 -10.39
C ALA A 24 1.04 -4.30 -9.07
N HIS A 25 0.32 -4.31 -7.94
CA HIS A 25 0.85 -4.88 -6.68
C HIS A 25 1.27 -6.35 -6.84
N LEU A 26 0.41 -7.17 -7.45
CA LEU A 26 0.70 -8.58 -7.69
C LEU A 26 1.91 -8.77 -8.63
N LEU A 27 2.08 -7.93 -9.66
CA LEU A 27 3.26 -7.99 -10.53
C LEU A 27 4.56 -7.63 -9.80
N VAL A 28 4.53 -6.61 -8.94
CA VAL A 28 5.68 -6.24 -8.10
C VAL A 28 6.02 -7.37 -7.14
N ALA A 29 5.03 -7.91 -6.42
CA ALA A 29 5.23 -9.00 -5.47
C ALA A 29 5.69 -10.29 -6.17
N ARG A 30 5.12 -10.62 -7.34
CA ARG A 30 5.56 -11.78 -8.14
C ARG A 30 7.01 -11.64 -8.56
N ARG A 31 7.43 -10.45 -9.01
CA ARG A 31 8.82 -10.22 -9.40
C ARG A 31 9.77 -10.34 -8.21
N ALA A 32 9.39 -9.82 -7.05
CA ALA A 32 10.15 -9.99 -5.82
C ALA A 32 10.26 -11.48 -5.43
N GLU A 33 9.16 -12.22 -5.48
CA GLU A 33 9.14 -13.67 -5.23
C GLU A 33 10.07 -14.40 -6.20
N ALA A 34 10.03 -14.11 -7.50
CA ALA A 34 10.89 -14.73 -8.51
C ALA A 34 12.39 -14.51 -8.25
N ILE A 35 12.76 -13.29 -7.83
CA ILE A 35 14.14 -12.97 -7.45
C ILE A 35 14.56 -13.76 -6.21
N LEU A 36 13.68 -13.90 -5.21
CA LEU A 36 13.97 -14.69 -4.02
C LEU A 36 14.04 -16.19 -4.34
N GLU A 37 13.14 -16.72 -5.16
CA GLU A 37 13.15 -18.12 -5.63
C GLU A 37 14.51 -18.46 -6.27
N GLU A 38 15.04 -17.57 -7.12
CA GLU A 38 16.30 -17.77 -7.83
C GLU A 38 17.54 -17.53 -6.95
N GLN A 39 17.55 -16.43 -6.19
CA GLN A 39 18.77 -15.93 -5.56
C GLN A 39 18.86 -16.23 -4.06
N ASN A 40 17.73 -16.34 -3.37
CA ASN A 40 17.66 -16.46 -1.91
C ASN A 40 16.47 -17.33 -1.44
N PRO A 41 16.41 -18.63 -1.82
CA PRO A 41 15.26 -19.48 -1.54
C PRO A 41 15.00 -19.69 -0.03
N ASP A 42 16.06 -19.68 0.79
CA ASP A 42 15.92 -19.75 2.25
C ASP A 42 15.23 -18.50 2.82
N VAL A 43 15.45 -17.33 2.21
CA VAL A 43 14.79 -16.07 2.61
C VAL A 43 13.32 -16.09 2.19
N LEU A 44 13.00 -16.61 1.01
CA LEU A 44 11.61 -16.81 0.61
C LEU A 44 10.91 -17.75 1.59
N GLN A 45 11.55 -18.88 1.94
CA GLN A 45 10.96 -19.82 2.89
C GLN A 45 10.75 -19.18 4.27
N ALA A 46 11.69 -18.37 4.75
CA ALA A 46 11.53 -17.63 6.00
C ALA A 46 10.37 -16.62 5.93
N ALA A 47 10.19 -15.91 4.82
CA ALA A 47 9.06 -15.01 4.62
C ALA A 47 7.72 -15.77 4.61
N LEU A 48 7.66 -16.91 3.92
CA LEU A 48 6.48 -17.78 3.91
C LEU A 48 6.17 -18.33 5.30
N ASP A 49 7.20 -18.67 6.09
CA ASP A 49 7.05 -19.12 7.47
C ASP A 49 6.51 -18.00 8.38
N GLU A 50 7.01 -16.77 8.23
CA GLU A 50 6.52 -15.58 8.91
C GLU A 50 5.06 -15.26 8.55
N MET A 51 4.57 -15.66 7.37
CA MET A 51 3.18 -15.47 6.94
C MET A 51 2.17 -16.46 7.58
N LYS A 52 2.63 -17.58 8.16
CA LYS A 52 1.77 -18.66 8.68
C LYS A 52 0.90 -18.31 9.88
N PRO A 53 1.35 -17.53 10.89
CA PRO A 53 0.53 -17.24 12.08
C PRO A 53 -0.83 -16.62 11.72
N LEU A 54 -0.84 -15.60 10.87
CA LEU A 54 -2.09 -14.97 10.44
C LEU A 54 -2.97 -15.90 9.60
N GLN A 55 -2.39 -16.73 8.74
CA GLN A 55 -3.15 -17.74 7.99
C GLN A 55 -3.83 -18.74 8.92
N LYS A 56 -3.16 -19.11 10.01
CA LYS A 56 -3.66 -20.10 10.98
C LYS A 56 -4.73 -19.53 11.90
N TYR A 57 -4.50 -18.35 12.48
CA TYR A 57 -5.33 -17.81 13.55
C TYR A 57 -6.32 -16.72 13.09
N TYR A 58 -6.08 -16.11 11.93
CA TYR A 58 -6.87 -15.01 11.37
C TYR A 58 -7.20 -15.26 9.88
N SER A 59 -7.56 -16.49 9.53
CA SER A 59 -7.78 -16.94 8.14
C SER A 59 -8.81 -16.11 7.36
N SER A 60 -9.73 -15.41 8.02
CA SER A 60 -10.66 -14.49 7.36
C SER A 60 -9.97 -13.27 6.74
N LEU A 61 -8.86 -12.81 7.34
CA LEU A 61 -8.06 -11.69 6.82
C LEU A 61 -7.20 -12.11 5.62
N THR A 62 -6.80 -13.38 5.58
CA THR A 62 -5.89 -13.94 4.58
C THR A 62 -6.62 -14.83 3.57
N LYS A 63 -7.94 -14.71 3.47
CA LYS A 63 -8.81 -15.54 2.60
C LYS A 63 -8.49 -15.43 1.10
N ASP A 64 -7.84 -14.32 0.70
CA ASP A 64 -7.44 -14.05 -0.68
C ASP A 64 -6.08 -14.71 -1.00
N GLU A 65 -5.43 -15.34 -0.02
CA GLU A 65 -4.19 -16.09 -0.18
C GLU A 65 -4.47 -17.58 -0.35
N GLY A 66 -3.74 -18.23 -1.26
CA GLY A 66 -3.86 -19.62 -1.63
C GLY A 66 -2.50 -20.27 -1.80
N SER A 67 -2.17 -20.67 -3.05
CA SER A 67 -0.94 -21.43 -3.32
C SER A 67 0.32 -20.57 -3.41
N HIS A 68 0.15 -19.25 -3.52
CA HIS A 68 1.22 -18.29 -3.75
C HIS A 68 1.12 -17.12 -2.77
N PRO A 69 1.11 -17.37 -1.45
CA PRO A 69 0.71 -16.37 -0.46
C PRO A 69 1.62 -15.14 -0.41
N PHE A 70 2.89 -15.26 -0.80
CA PHE A 70 3.79 -14.11 -0.88
C PHE A 70 3.35 -13.11 -1.96
N THR A 71 3.02 -13.61 -3.17
CA THR A 71 2.44 -12.78 -4.22
C THR A 71 1.01 -12.37 -3.87
N GLU A 72 0.16 -13.32 -3.50
CA GLU A 72 -1.29 -13.11 -3.34
C GLU A 72 -1.64 -12.15 -2.19
N CYS A 73 -0.77 -11.98 -1.20
CA CYS A 73 -0.98 -11.00 -0.14
C CYS A 73 -0.74 -9.55 -0.61
N ALA A 74 -0.29 -9.30 -1.84
CA ALA A 74 0.09 -7.96 -2.25
C ALA A 74 -1.05 -6.92 -2.13
N PRO A 75 -2.34 -7.22 -2.40
CA PRO A 75 -3.44 -6.27 -2.15
C PRO A 75 -3.95 -6.22 -0.70
N PHE A 76 -3.31 -6.94 0.23
CA PHE A 76 -3.80 -7.14 1.60
C PHE A 76 -4.11 -5.83 2.33
N ALA A 77 -3.19 -4.86 2.30
CA ALA A 77 -3.33 -3.63 3.07
C ALA A 77 -4.55 -2.79 2.64
N ASP A 78 -4.94 -2.86 1.37
CA ASP A 78 -6.15 -2.22 0.86
C ASP A 78 -7.42 -2.98 1.29
N ASN A 79 -7.43 -4.30 1.05
CA ASN A 79 -8.60 -5.15 1.28
C ASN A 79 -9.09 -5.15 2.74
N ILE A 80 -8.18 -4.94 3.70
CA ILE A 80 -8.50 -4.96 5.13
C ILE A 80 -9.00 -3.62 5.68
N LYS A 81 -8.89 -2.50 4.94
CA LYS A 81 -9.32 -1.15 5.42
C LYS A 81 -10.77 -1.17 5.92
N GLY A 82 -11.66 -1.80 5.14
CA GLY A 82 -13.08 -1.95 5.49
C GLY A 82 -13.39 -2.96 6.60
N GLN A 83 -12.39 -3.73 7.05
CA GLN A 83 -12.52 -4.81 8.04
C GLN A 83 -12.09 -4.36 9.46
N GLY A 84 -11.97 -3.05 9.69
CA GLY A 84 -11.54 -2.49 10.99
C GLY A 84 -10.04 -2.18 11.09
N TYR A 85 -9.34 -2.21 9.95
CA TYR A 85 -7.92 -1.88 9.81
C TYR A 85 -7.69 -0.58 9.04
N SER A 86 -8.65 0.37 9.09
CA SER A 86 -8.51 1.68 8.44
C SER A 86 -7.46 2.58 9.13
N PHE A 87 -6.96 2.21 10.30
CA PHE A 87 -5.94 2.95 11.03
C PHE A 87 -4.64 3.13 10.22
N GLN A 88 -4.36 2.20 9.31
CA GLN A 88 -3.18 2.28 8.44
C GLN A 88 -3.39 3.11 7.16
N SER A 89 -4.57 3.73 6.95
CA SER A 89 -4.85 4.46 5.70
C SER A 89 -3.85 5.57 5.38
N GLY A 90 -3.27 6.21 6.40
CA GLY A 90 -2.24 7.25 6.23
C GLY A 90 -0.83 6.70 5.95
N TRP A 91 -0.65 5.38 6.01
CA TRP A 91 0.64 4.70 5.81
C TRP A 91 0.84 4.29 4.35
N HIS A 92 -0.15 4.52 3.48
CA HIS A 92 -0.12 4.18 2.06
C HIS A 92 0.66 5.20 1.23
N PHE A 93 0.88 6.41 1.74
CA PHE A 93 1.43 7.50 0.93
C PHE A 93 2.30 8.43 1.75
N ILE A 94 3.00 9.32 1.06
CA ILE A 94 3.63 10.50 1.60
C ILE A 94 3.17 11.71 0.77
N ASN A 95 2.70 12.76 1.42
CA ASN A 95 2.25 13.97 0.71
C ASN A 95 3.43 14.91 0.49
N LEU A 96 4.32 14.68 -0.49
CA LEU A 96 5.36 15.67 -0.79
C LEU A 96 4.73 16.83 -1.56
N PRO A 97 4.75 18.06 -1.02
CA PRO A 97 4.08 19.18 -1.67
C PRO A 97 4.76 19.56 -2.99
N TYR A 98 3.95 19.71 -4.04
CA TYR A 98 4.34 20.28 -5.33
C TYR A 98 3.59 21.60 -5.55
N LEU A 99 4.33 22.69 -5.73
CA LEU A 99 3.76 24.02 -5.99
C LEU A 99 3.77 24.31 -7.49
N ASP A 100 2.59 24.53 -8.08
CA ASP A 100 2.43 24.85 -9.51
C ASP A 100 1.98 26.32 -9.74
N GLU A 101 2.20 27.20 -8.76
CA GLU A 101 1.86 28.62 -8.85
C GLU A 101 3.10 29.50 -8.64
N ALA A 102 3.48 30.25 -9.68
CA ALA A 102 4.70 31.05 -9.69
C ALA A 102 4.68 32.15 -8.61
N GLY A 103 5.74 32.22 -7.82
CA GLY A 103 5.90 33.23 -6.77
C GLY A 103 5.23 32.90 -5.43
N THR A 104 4.68 31.69 -5.30
CA THR A 104 4.10 31.18 -4.04
C THR A 104 5.10 30.30 -3.27
N THR A 105 4.82 30.14 -1.99
CA THR A 105 5.48 29.26 -1.03
C THR A 105 4.43 28.42 -0.29
N LEU A 106 4.84 27.39 0.45
CA LEU A 106 3.87 26.60 1.24
C LEU A 106 3.16 27.42 2.32
N ASP A 107 3.80 28.47 2.84
CA ASP A 107 3.22 29.36 3.86
C ASP A 107 2.02 30.16 3.33
N ASP A 108 1.87 30.26 2.00
CA ASP A 108 0.72 30.89 1.36
C ASP A 108 -0.53 29.98 1.36
N PHE A 109 -0.38 28.72 1.76
CA PHE A 109 -1.44 27.69 1.73
C PHE A 109 -1.65 27.05 3.10
N ASN A 110 -2.81 26.41 3.30
CA ASN A 110 -3.14 25.69 4.54
C ASN A 110 -2.78 24.19 4.41
N PHE A 111 -1.56 23.92 3.94
CA PHE A 111 -1.05 22.57 3.79
C PHE A 111 -0.35 22.13 5.09
N ASN A 112 -0.77 20.98 5.61
CA ASN A 112 -0.18 20.41 6.83
C ASN A 112 0.36 19.02 6.48
N GLN A 113 1.67 18.84 6.60
CA GLN A 113 2.31 17.54 6.43
C GLN A 113 1.87 16.61 7.57
N PRO A 114 1.33 15.41 7.28
CA PRO A 114 1.08 14.42 8.32
C PRO A 114 2.37 13.91 8.95
N ASP A 115 2.34 13.61 10.25
CA ASP A 115 3.47 13.00 11.00
C ASP A 115 3.62 11.48 10.73
N ILE A 116 2.73 10.90 9.91
CA ILE A 116 2.77 9.51 9.49
C ILE A 116 2.82 9.43 7.97
N ASP A 117 3.61 8.49 7.45
CA ASP A 117 3.82 8.31 6.03
C ASP A 117 4.32 6.89 5.71
N VAL A 118 4.27 6.52 4.43
CA VAL A 118 4.67 5.20 3.93
C VAL A 118 6.15 4.87 4.15
N VAL A 119 7.06 5.85 4.08
CA VAL A 119 8.50 5.61 4.25
C VAL A 119 8.81 5.28 5.70
N SER A 120 8.27 6.07 6.62
CA SER A 120 8.36 5.85 8.05
C SER A 120 7.72 4.53 8.46
N ALA A 121 6.55 4.18 7.88
CA ALA A 121 5.91 2.89 8.10
C ALA A 121 6.80 1.72 7.64
N ILE A 122 7.33 1.75 6.41
CA ILE A 122 8.23 0.70 5.90
C ILE A 122 9.45 0.54 6.81
N ASN A 123 10.10 1.65 7.21
CA ASN A 123 11.29 1.60 8.07
C ASN A 123 11.01 0.92 9.41
N ASP A 124 9.92 1.29 10.09
CA ASP A 124 9.56 0.70 11.38
C ASP A 124 9.13 -0.76 11.26
N LEU A 125 8.38 -1.12 10.22
CA LEU A 125 7.96 -2.50 9.97
C LEU A 125 9.16 -3.40 9.64
N VAL A 126 10.10 -2.92 8.83
CA VAL A 126 11.35 -3.64 8.53
C VAL A 126 12.21 -3.77 9.78
N GLY A 127 12.35 -2.70 10.56
CA GLY A 127 13.06 -2.72 11.84
C GLY A 127 12.44 -3.72 12.82
N PHE A 128 11.11 -3.83 12.84
CA PHE A 128 10.41 -4.83 13.63
C PHE A 128 10.72 -6.26 13.17
N LEU A 129 10.68 -6.52 11.86
CA LEU A 129 11.04 -7.85 11.34
C LEU A 129 12.50 -8.24 11.65
N LYS A 130 13.41 -7.27 11.74
CA LYS A 130 14.80 -7.47 12.16
C LYS A 130 15.01 -7.57 13.68
N GLY A 131 13.99 -7.29 14.49
CA GLY A 131 14.10 -7.24 15.95
C GLY A 131 14.81 -5.98 16.48
N GLU A 132 14.89 -4.93 15.66
CA GLU A 132 15.56 -3.67 15.96
C GLU A 132 14.61 -2.64 16.58
N VAL A 133 13.32 -2.72 16.27
CA VAL A 133 12.26 -1.81 16.73
C VAL A 133 11.14 -2.64 17.37
N SER A 134 10.62 -2.20 18.52
CA SER A 134 9.49 -2.84 19.20
C SER A 134 8.23 -1.99 19.17
N ALA A 135 7.07 -2.59 19.49
CA ALA A 135 5.78 -1.92 19.52
C ALA A 135 5.71 -0.68 20.43
N SER A 136 6.53 -0.62 21.49
CA SER A 136 6.57 0.52 22.40
C SER A 136 7.32 1.74 21.84
N GLN A 137 8.08 1.56 20.75
CA GLN A 137 8.93 2.59 20.15
C GLN A 137 8.34 3.18 18.86
N SER A 138 7.27 2.60 18.33
CA SER A 138 6.71 2.97 17.02
C SER A 138 5.20 3.11 17.10
N THR A 139 4.66 4.22 16.57
CA THR A 139 3.21 4.44 16.45
C THR A 139 2.54 3.48 15.47
N TYR A 140 3.29 2.95 14.50
CA TYR A 140 2.79 1.97 13.54
C TYR A 140 2.62 0.62 14.23
N LEU A 141 3.70 0.16 14.89
CA LEU A 141 3.72 -1.14 15.56
C LEU A 141 2.79 -1.17 16.77
N SER A 142 2.62 -0.06 17.50
CA SER A 142 1.65 0.00 18.60
C SER A 142 0.23 -0.25 18.11
N GLN A 143 -0.15 0.31 16.95
CA GLN A 143 -1.48 0.10 16.37
C GLN A 143 -1.69 -1.33 15.85
N ILE A 144 -0.62 -1.99 15.38
CA ILE A 144 -0.66 -3.42 15.05
C ILE A 144 -0.81 -4.26 16.33
N ALA A 145 -0.05 -3.95 17.38
CA ALA A 145 -0.11 -4.64 18.67
C ALA A 145 -1.49 -4.51 19.35
N ASP A 146 -2.19 -3.40 19.15
CA ASP A 146 -3.57 -3.22 19.62
C ASP A 146 -4.56 -4.19 18.94
N LYS A 147 -4.22 -4.74 17.78
CA LYS A 147 -5.07 -5.69 17.02
C LYS A 147 -4.70 -7.15 17.24
N PHE A 148 -3.44 -7.43 17.57
CA PHE A 148 -2.91 -8.79 17.63
C PHE A 148 -2.13 -9.00 18.93
N SER A 149 -2.56 -9.98 19.73
CA SER A 149 -2.00 -10.23 21.06
C SER A 149 -0.62 -10.90 21.04
N TYR A 150 -0.29 -11.66 19.98
CA TYR A 150 0.96 -12.38 19.86
C TYR A 150 1.88 -11.71 18.84
N GLU A 151 3.17 -11.61 19.15
CA GLU A 151 4.16 -10.95 18.29
C GLU A 151 4.27 -11.64 16.92
N GLU A 152 4.15 -12.97 16.86
CA GLU A 152 4.13 -13.74 15.62
C GLU A 152 3.00 -13.31 14.67
N ASP A 153 1.82 -12.97 15.20
CA ASP A 153 0.72 -12.43 14.40
C ASP A 153 1.02 -10.98 13.97
N GLN A 154 1.59 -10.16 14.85
CA GLN A 154 1.98 -8.79 14.52
C GLN A 154 3.00 -8.76 13.38
N ARG A 155 4.01 -9.63 13.42
CA ARG A 155 5.05 -9.76 12.40
C ARG A 155 4.49 -10.27 11.08
N SER A 156 3.61 -11.27 11.15
CA SER A 156 2.91 -11.82 9.98
C SER A 156 2.02 -10.77 9.29
N PHE A 157 1.36 -9.90 10.05
CA PHE A 157 0.62 -8.76 9.53
C PHE A 157 1.56 -7.69 8.94
N ALA A 158 2.65 -7.35 9.64
CA ALA A 158 3.64 -6.37 9.22
C ALA A 158 4.31 -6.74 7.87
N LEU A 159 4.65 -8.01 7.68
CA LEU A 159 5.25 -8.48 6.42
C LEU A 159 4.33 -8.24 5.22
N ARG A 160 3.02 -8.50 5.36
CA ARG A 160 2.04 -8.23 4.29
C ARG A 160 1.91 -6.73 3.98
N LEU A 161 1.96 -5.90 5.02
CA LEU A 161 2.00 -4.45 4.84
C LEU A 161 3.25 -4.01 4.07
N ILE A 162 4.43 -4.55 4.38
CA ILE A 162 5.67 -4.24 3.65
C ILE A 162 5.54 -4.63 2.17
N VAL A 163 5.04 -5.83 1.87
CA VAL A 163 4.84 -6.29 0.47
C VAL A 163 3.96 -5.30 -0.30
N HIS A 164 2.89 -4.80 0.32
CA HIS A 164 2.02 -3.79 -0.28
C HIS A 164 2.71 -2.43 -0.43
N TYR A 165 3.25 -1.87 0.64
CA TYR A 165 3.81 -0.51 0.69
C TYR A 165 5.04 -0.31 -0.18
N VAL A 166 5.79 -1.38 -0.47
CA VAL A 166 6.85 -1.33 -1.50
C VAL A 166 6.25 -1.04 -2.88
N GLY A 167 5.05 -1.53 -3.19
CA GLY A 167 4.32 -1.09 -4.39
C GLY A 167 3.91 0.38 -4.30
N ASP A 168 3.32 0.80 -3.17
CA ASP A 168 2.82 2.15 -2.97
C ASP A 168 3.89 3.23 -3.19
N VAL A 169 5.05 3.05 -2.57
CA VAL A 169 6.12 4.05 -2.61
C VAL A 169 6.68 4.28 -4.03
N HIS A 170 6.43 3.35 -4.96
CA HIS A 170 6.81 3.47 -6.37
C HIS A 170 5.70 4.09 -7.25
N GLN A 171 4.49 4.27 -6.72
CA GLN A 171 3.39 4.96 -7.41
C GLN A 171 3.58 6.48 -7.23
N PRO A 172 3.81 7.27 -8.30
CA PRO A 172 4.13 8.70 -8.18
C PRO A 172 3.10 9.57 -7.43
N GLU A 173 1.81 9.34 -7.63
CA GLU A 173 0.71 10.04 -6.95
C GLU A 173 0.56 9.63 -5.48
N HIS A 174 1.22 8.55 -5.03
CA HIS A 174 1.37 8.21 -3.61
C HIS A 174 2.50 8.99 -2.93
N ALA A 175 3.28 9.74 -3.70
CA ALA A 175 4.41 10.52 -3.19
C ALA A 175 4.23 12.02 -3.38
N THR A 176 3.10 12.50 -3.89
CA THR A 176 2.91 13.92 -4.21
C THR A 176 1.58 14.47 -3.68
N ALA A 177 1.56 15.78 -3.47
CA ALA A 177 0.34 16.54 -3.26
C ALA A 177 0.48 17.88 -3.99
N LEU A 178 -0.32 18.13 -5.02
CA LEU A 178 -0.40 19.44 -5.67
C LEU A 178 -1.00 20.44 -4.69
N VAL A 179 -0.27 21.51 -4.39
CA VAL A 179 -0.69 22.60 -3.52
C VAL A 179 -0.65 23.90 -4.33
N ASP A 180 -1.82 24.49 -4.52
CA ASP A 180 -2.01 25.76 -5.23
C ASP A 180 -3.28 26.47 -4.71
N SER A 181 -3.66 27.58 -5.33
CA SER A 181 -4.89 28.32 -4.97
C SER A 181 -6.18 27.51 -5.16
N LYS A 182 -6.18 26.46 -5.99
CA LYS A 182 -7.31 25.52 -6.20
C LYS A 182 -7.33 24.44 -5.12
N TYR A 183 -6.17 24.00 -4.64
CA TYR A 183 -5.96 22.95 -3.64
C TYR A 183 -5.06 23.42 -2.49
N PRO A 184 -5.53 24.36 -1.64
CA PRO A 184 -4.72 24.92 -0.56
C PRO A 184 -4.38 23.92 0.56
N LYS A 185 -4.90 22.69 0.50
CA LYS A 185 -4.62 21.59 1.44
C LYS A 185 -3.98 20.38 0.76
N GLY A 186 -3.59 20.49 -0.50
CA GLY A 186 -3.24 19.35 -1.33
C GLY A 186 -4.44 18.82 -2.13
N ASP A 187 -4.16 18.29 -3.31
CA ASP A 187 -5.12 17.64 -4.21
C ASP A 187 -5.37 16.16 -3.87
N ARG A 188 -4.78 15.68 -2.77
CA ARG A 188 -4.82 14.28 -2.30
C ARG A 188 -4.14 13.32 -3.29
N GLY A 189 -2.98 13.74 -3.82
CA GLY A 189 -2.19 12.96 -4.79
C GLY A 189 -3.00 12.69 -6.05
N GLY A 190 -3.50 13.73 -6.71
CA GLY A 190 -4.29 13.58 -7.93
C GLY A 190 -5.72 13.06 -7.76
N ASN A 191 -6.18 12.73 -6.54
CA ASN A 191 -7.56 12.24 -6.32
C ASN A 191 -8.61 13.32 -6.53
N ASN A 192 -8.28 14.59 -6.26
CA ASN A 192 -9.15 15.72 -6.51
C ASN A 192 -9.09 16.21 -7.97
N GLU A 193 -8.16 15.69 -8.77
CA GLU A 193 -8.09 15.97 -10.20
C GLU A 193 -8.98 15.00 -10.98
N LYS A 194 -10.14 15.50 -11.41
CA LYS A 194 -11.13 14.69 -12.13
C LYS A 194 -10.86 14.70 -13.63
N ILE A 195 -10.99 13.53 -14.24
CA ILE A 195 -10.80 13.33 -15.68
C ILE A 195 -12.00 12.56 -16.28
N PRO A 196 -12.19 12.58 -17.61
CA PRO A 196 -13.20 11.76 -18.26
C PRO A 196 -13.03 10.28 -17.91
N SER A 197 -14.12 9.64 -17.46
CA SER A 197 -14.08 8.24 -17.04
C SER A 197 -13.73 7.30 -18.20
N LYS A 198 -12.74 6.44 -17.99
CA LYS A 198 -12.37 5.34 -18.89
C LYS A 198 -12.23 4.07 -18.07
N ASN A 199 -13.04 3.05 -18.35
CA ASN A 199 -13.03 1.76 -17.63
C ASN A 199 -13.12 1.91 -16.10
N GLY A 200 -13.86 2.90 -15.60
CA GLY A 200 -14.01 3.17 -14.16
C GLY A 200 -12.94 4.09 -13.55
N VAL A 201 -11.84 4.35 -14.27
CA VAL A 201 -10.79 5.30 -13.88
C VAL A 201 -11.25 6.73 -14.20
N LYS A 202 -11.32 7.59 -13.17
CA LYS A 202 -11.95 8.93 -13.26
C LYS A 202 -11.19 10.04 -12.53
N THR A 203 -10.01 9.74 -12.00
CA THR A 203 -9.11 10.70 -11.34
C THR A 203 -7.71 10.53 -11.87
N LEU A 204 -6.87 11.56 -11.79
CA LEU A 204 -5.45 11.45 -12.15
C LEU A 204 -4.77 10.34 -11.34
N HIS A 205 -5.05 10.27 -10.03
CA HIS A 205 -4.58 9.20 -9.15
C HIS A 205 -4.86 7.80 -9.72
N ALA A 206 -6.12 7.53 -10.06
CA ALA A 206 -6.54 6.23 -10.58
C ALA A 206 -5.94 5.90 -11.97
N VAL A 207 -5.49 6.91 -12.73
CA VAL A 207 -4.72 6.66 -13.97
C VAL A 207 -3.39 6.02 -13.62
N TRP A 208 -2.70 6.55 -12.62
CA TRP A 208 -1.43 5.99 -12.17
C TRP A 208 -1.62 4.63 -11.49
N ASP A 209 -2.67 4.47 -10.67
CA ASP A 209 -2.96 3.18 -10.04
C ASP A 209 -3.19 2.07 -11.08
N SER A 210 -3.89 2.40 -12.16
CA SER A 210 -4.17 1.46 -13.25
C SER A 210 -3.04 1.30 -14.27
N VAL A 211 -1.85 1.84 -13.99
CA VAL A 211 -0.70 1.85 -14.90
C VAL A 211 -1.09 2.44 -16.26
N ILE A 212 -1.61 3.66 -16.22
CA ILE A 212 -2.08 4.41 -17.38
C ILE A 212 -3.16 3.62 -18.14
N TYR A 213 -4.17 3.14 -17.42
CA TYR A 213 -5.29 2.33 -17.93
C TYR A 213 -4.91 0.95 -18.49
N GLU A 214 -3.67 0.50 -18.37
CA GLU A 214 -3.25 -0.82 -18.86
C GLU A 214 -3.94 -1.93 -18.05
N TRP A 215 -3.99 -1.77 -16.73
CA TRP A 215 -4.59 -2.74 -15.82
C TRP A 215 -5.70 -2.07 -15.02
N THR A 216 -6.87 -1.95 -15.64
CA THR A 216 -8.07 -1.44 -14.98
C THR A 216 -8.84 -2.58 -14.33
N GLY A 217 -9.23 -2.42 -13.08
CA GLY A 217 -10.03 -3.39 -12.33
C GLY A 217 -9.24 -4.11 -11.25
N TYR A 218 -9.84 -5.15 -10.69
CA TYR A 218 -9.31 -5.87 -9.54
C TYR A 218 -9.04 -7.34 -9.89
N PRO A 219 -7.92 -7.92 -9.43
CA PRO A 219 -7.61 -9.32 -9.65
C PRO A 219 -8.59 -10.23 -8.90
N ASN A 220 -8.85 -11.41 -9.46
CA ASN A 220 -9.52 -12.48 -8.71
C ASN A 220 -8.47 -13.22 -7.89
N LEU A 221 -8.69 -13.30 -6.58
CA LEU A 221 -7.81 -13.98 -5.65
C LEU A 221 -8.57 -15.07 -4.87
N PRO A 222 -7.91 -16.17 -4.46
CA PRO A 222 -6.52 -16.53 -4.79
C PRO A 222 -6.33 -16.85 -6.29
N LEU A 223 -5.10 -16.79 -6.79
CA LEU A 223 -4.78 -16.99 -8.19
C LEU A 223 -5.01 -18.45 -8.58
N ASN A 224 -5.67 -18.67 -9.73
CA ASN A 224 -5.67 -19.99 -10.36
C ASN A 224 -4.38 -20.18 -11.18
N SER A 225 -4.20 -21.37 -11.77
CA SER A 225 -3.00 -21.71 -12.56
C SER A 225 -2.75 -20.80 -13.76
N ASP A 226 -3.83 -20.35 -14.41
CA ASP A 226 -3.74 -19.51 -15.61
C ASP A 226 -3.34 -18.09 -15.22
N ASP A 227 -3.96 -17.55 -14.16
CA ASP A 227 -3.61 -16.23 -13.61
C ASP A 227 -2.17 -16.23 -13.08
N TRP A 228 -1.75 -17.27 -12.34
CA TRP A 228 -0.37 -17.40 -11.87
C TRP A 228 0.64 -17.42 -13.04
N SER A 229 0.33 -18.14 -14.11
CA SER A 229 1.15 -18.20 -15.32
C SER A 229 1.23 -16.83 -16.00
N TRP A 230 0.11 -16.09 -16.04
CA TRP A 230 0.07 -14.75 -16.59
C TRP A 230 0.90 -13.76 -15.78
N TYR A 231 0.76 -13.72 -14.45
CA TYR A 231 1.55 -12.84 -13.59
C TYR A 231 3.05 -13.15 -13.70
N SER A 232 3.41 -14.44 -13.71
CA SER A 232 4.81 -14.86 -13.84
C SER A 232 5.40 -14.40 -15.17
N SER A 233 4.78 -14.77 -16.30
CA SER A 233 5.27 -14.41 -17.64
C SER A 233 5.29 -12.90 -17.89
N THR A 234 4.27 -12.17 -17.44
CA THR A 234 4.21 -10.71 -17.58
C THR A 234 5.29 -10.03 -16.75
N SER A 235 5.53 -10.50 -15.51
CA SER A 235 6.60 -9.95 -14.67
C SER A 235 7.99 -10.16 -15.28
N ASP A 236 8.22 -11.30 -15.93
CA ASP A 236 9.47 -11.60 -16.64
C ASP A 236 9.64 -10.75 -17.90
N GLU A 237 8.56 -10.56 -18.68
CA GLU A 237 8.59 -9.68 -19.86
C GLU A 237 8.94 -8.24 -19.46
N LEU A 238 8.31 -7.72 -18.42
CA LEU A 238 8.58 -6.36 -17.92
C LEU A 238 10.03 -6.21 -17.45
N ALA A 239 10.55 -7.19 -16.70
CA ALA A 239 11.94 -7.19 -16.26
C ALA A 239 12.93 -7.25 -17.43
N GLY A 240 12.62 -8.04 -18.47
CA GLY A 240 13.44 -8.12 -19.68
C GLY A 240 13.41 -6.85 -20.51
N LYS A 241 12.25 -6.17 -20.58
CA LYS A 241 12.06 -4.93 -21.33
C LYS A 241 12.68 -3.71 -20.62
N PHE A 242 12.66 -3.70 -19.29
CA PHE A 242 13.16 -2.61 -18.45
C PHE A 242 14.20 -3.13 -17.45
N PRO A 243 15.37 -3.58 -17.91
CA PRO A 243 16.38 -4.16 -17.03
C PRO A 243 16.93 -3.11 -16.06
N VAL A 244 17.06 -3.49 -14.79
CA VAL A 244 17.76 -2.67 -13.79
C VAL A 244 19.23 -2.59 -14.20
N LYS A 245 19.73 -1.38 -14.44
CA LYS A 245 21.16 -1.17 -14.66
C LYS A 245 21.83 -1.19 -13.30
N GLU A 246 22.84 -2.02 -13.08
CA GLU A 246 23.56 -2.08 -11.80
C GLU A 246 24.11 -0.71 -11.38
N SER A 247 24.45 0.15 -12.35
CA SER A 247 24.89 1.53 -12.11
C SER A 247 23.83 2.46 -11.53
N SER A 248 22.56 2.03 -11.44
CA SER A 248 21.43 2.81 -10.90
C SER A 248 20.97 2.35 -9.52
N ILE A 249 21.60 1.33 -8.93
CA ILE A 249 21.38 0.95 -7.53
C ILE A 249 22.41 1.75 -6.72
N GLN A 250 21.96 2.83 -6.07
CA GLN A 250 22.79 3.65 -5.16
C GLN A 250 22.74 3.12 -3.73
#